data_AF-A0A8S9JKH6-F1
#
_entry.id   AF-A0A8S9JKH6-F1
#
_cell.length_a   1.000
_cell.length_b   1.000
_cell.length_c   1.000
_cell.angle_alpha   90.00
_cell.angle_beta   90.00
_cell.angle_gamma   90.00
#
_symmetry.space_group_name_H-M   'P 1'
#
loop_
_entity.id
_entity.type
_entity.pdbx_description
1 polymer ?
#
loop_
_entity_poly.entity_id
_entity_poly.type
_entity_poly.pdbx_seq_one_letter_code
_entity_poly.pdbx_strand_id
1 'polypeptide(L)'
;MKHFPLLLDSKHIIKLYQSTIRLPFIKTSLKQYTGEFSSLISKRYIKRLEALSDADHLGKFIDLVEYSVDLDQLENGEYMISSSYDATLSSLKDQKELLEQQIHELHKKTAIELDLPVDKALKLDKAAQYGHVFRITKKEEPKIRKKLTTQFLVLETRKDGVKFTNTKLKKLGDQYQSVVEDYKSCQKELVDRVVQTVASFSEVFEELAGMLSEMDVLLSFADLAASCPTPYCRPEVTSSDVGDIVLEGSRHPCVEAQDWVNFIPNDCRLMRGESWFQIITGPNMGGKSTFIRQVGVTVLMAQVGSFVPCDKASVSIRDCIFARVGAGDCQVSLTQTLCFFVIETAELC
;
A
#
# COMPACT_ATOMS: atom_id res chain seq x y z
N MET A 1 12.84 -9.80 11.53
CA MET A 1 12.30 -10.47 12.74
C MET A 1 12.04 -9.58 14.00
N LYS A 2 12.04 -8.23 13.98
CA LYS A 2 11.66 -7.43 15.18
C LYS A 2 10.81 -6.16 14.95
N HIS A 3 10.28 -5.92 13.74
CA HIS A 3 9.56 -4.67 13.44
C HIS A 3 8.11 -4.82 12.96
N PHE A 4 7.60 -6.03 12.78
CA PHE A 4 6.23 -6.23 12.30
C PHE A 4 5.12 -5.83 13.31
N PRO A 5 5.22 -6.14 14.62
CA PRO A 5 4.10 -5.88 15.54
C PRO A 5 3.98 -4.42 16.02
N LEU A 6 4.92 -3.52 15.66
CA LEU A 6 4.95 -2.13 16.17
C LEU A 6 4.25 -1.11 15.25
N LEU A 7 3.79 -1.52 14.06
CA LEU A 7 3.18 -0.64 13.06
C LEU A 7 1.83 -1.14 12.51
N LEU A 8 1.35 -2.29 12.97
CA LEU A 8 0.05 -2.83 12.54
C LEU A 8 -1.07 -2.05 13.24
N ASP A 9 -1.82 -1.30 12.45
CA ASP A 9 -3.04 -0.62 12.87
C ASP A 9 -4.22 -1.33 12.18
N SER A 10 -5.42 -1.13 12.72
CA SER A 10 -6.71 -1.55 12.16
C SER A 10 -6.81 -1.37 10.63
N LYS A 11 -6.29 -0.26 10.09
CA LYS A 11 -6.20 0.00 8.64
C LYS A 11 -5.38 -1.04 7.86
N HIS A 12 -4.27 -1.49 8.44
CA HIS A 12 -3.37 -2.44 7.79
C HIS A 12 -4.02 -3.82 7.68
N ILE A 13 -4.76 -4.24 8.71
CA ILE A 13 -5.52 -5.51 8.70
C ILE A 13 -6.51 -5.53 7.53
N ILE A 14 -7.21 -4.43 7.31
CA ILE A 14 -8.21 -4.34 6.24
C ILE A 14 -7.55 -4.35 4.87
N LYS A 15 -6.42 -3.66 4.69
CA LYS A 15 -5.65 -3.72 3.42
C LYS A 15 -5.16 -5.13 3.13
N LEU A 16 -4.72 -5.87 4.16
CA LEU A 16 -4.37 -7.28 4.03
C LEU A 16 -5.60 -8.09 3.62
N TYR A 17 -6.74 -7.92 4.29
CA TYR A 17 -8.00 -8.55 3.92
C TYR A 17 -8.42 -8.28 2.46
N GLN A 18 -8.43 -7.00 2.05
CA GLN A 18 -8.75 -6.58 0.69
C GLN A 18 -7.81 -7.19 -0.35
N SER A 19 -6.54 -7.39 0.00
CA SER A 19 -5.56 -8.05 -0.87
C SER A 19 -5.80 -9.56 -0.92
N THR A 20 -6.09 -10.20 0.21
CA THR A 20 -6.34 -11.64 0.31
C THR A 20 -7.59 -12.06 -0.48
N ILE A 21 -8.70 -11.31 -0.38
CA ILE A 21 -9.92 -11.62 -1.15
C ILE A 21 -9.75 -11.50 -2.66
N ARG A 22 -8.64 -10.90 -3.14
CA ARG A 22 -8.31 -10.79 -4.57
C ARG A 22 -7.44 -11.94 -5.09
N LEU A 23 -6.81 -12.72 -4.21
CA LEU A 23 -5.98 -13.87 -4.61
C LEU A 23 -6.70 -14.91 -5.49
N PRO A 24 -7.98 -15.21 -5.28
CA PRO A 24 -8.71 -16.14 -6.17
C PRO A 24 -8.73 -15.69 -7.63
N PHE A 25 -8.78 -14.38 -7.90
CA PHE A 25 -8.75 -13.85 -9.27
C PHE A 25 -7.38 -14.11 -9.92
N ILE A 26 -6.29 -13.79 -9.23
CA ILE A 26 -4.91 -14.06 -9.71
C ILE A 26 -4.73 -15.55 -10.00
N LYS A 27 -5.15 -16.41 -9.07
CA LYS A 27 -5.08 -17.87 -9.23
C LYS A 27 -5.88 -18.34 -10.45
N THR A 28 -7.06 -17.79 -10.68
CA THR A 28 -7.92 -18.16 -11.82
C THR A 28 -7.27 -17.74 -13.14
N SER A 29 -6.72 -16.53 -13.22
CA SER A 29 -5.99 -16.04 -14.41
C SER A 29 -4.79 -16.93 -14.73
N LEU A 30 -4.01 -17.35 -13.72
CA LEU A 30 -2.88 -18.26 -13.92
C LEU A 30 -3.31 -19.65 -14.42
N LYS A 31 -4.45 -20.17 -13.94
CA LYS A 31 -4.99 -21.47 -14.35
C LYS A 31 -5.50 -21.50 -15.79
N GLN A 32 -5.86 -20.35 -16.36
CA GLN A 32 -6.33 -20.25 -17.74
C GLN A 32 -5.21 -20.44 -18.77
N TYR A 33 -3.94 -20.28 -18.37
CA TYR A 33 -2.82 -20.43 -19.27
C TYR A 33 -2.49 -21.91 -19.55
N THR A 34 -2.61 -22.32 -20.81
CA THR A 34 -2.38 -23.70 -21.29
C THR A 34 -1.13 -23.86 -22.17
N GLY A 35 -0.26 -22.85 -22.21
CA GLY A 35 0.95 -22.88 -23.04
C GLY A 35 2.07 -23.78 -22.50
N GLU A 36 3.22 -23.75 -23.16
CA GLU A 36 4.39 -24.60 -22.89
C GLU A 36 4.88 -24.53 -21.43
N PHE A 37 4.82 -23.34 -20.81
CA PHE A 37 5.29 -23.12 -19.44
C PHE A 37 4.22 -23.35 -18.36
N SER A 38 3.05 -23.88 -18.73
CA SER A 38 1.93 -24.10 -17.80
C SER A 38 2.30 -24.99 -16.61
N SER A 39 3.09 -26.03 -16.84
CA SER A 39 3.59 -26.93 -15.80
C SER A 39 4.49 -26.20 -14.78
N LEU A 40 5.33 -25.28 -15.25
CA LEU A 40 6.25 -24.49 -14.42
C LEU A 40 5.49 -23.43 -13.61
N ILE A 41 4.56 -22.70 -14.25
CA ILE A 41 3.69 -21.73 -13.57
C ILE A 41 2.85 -22.43 -12.50
N SER A 42 2.33 -23.63 -12.81
CA SER A 42 1.57 -24.44 -11.85
C SER A 42 2.41 -24.81 -10.63
N LYS A 43 3.62 -25.32 -10.85
CA LYS A 43 4.54 -25.73 -9.77
C LYS A 43 5.03 -24.55 -8.93
N ARG A 44 5.37 -23.42 -9.56
CA ARG A 44 5.99 -22.25 -8.88
C ARG A 44 4.97 -21.37 -8.17
N TYR A 45 3.81 -21.13 -8.80
CA TYR A 45 2.82 -20.16 -8.30
C TYR A 45 1.52 -20.82 -7.86
N ILE A 46 0.85 -21.58 -8.73
CA ILE A 46 -0.52 -22.07 -8.45
C ILE A 46 -0.57 -22.98 -7.22
N LYS A 47 0.32 -23.97 -7.13
CA LYS A 47 0.38 -24.90 -5.99
C LYS A 47 0.71 -24.19 -4.66
N ARG A 48 1.58 -23.17 -4.71
CA ARG A 48 1.93 -22.38 -3.53
C ARG A 48 0.77 -21.49 -3.09
N LEU A 49 0.12 -20.79 -4.03
CA LEU A 49 -1.09 -20.03 -3.76
C LEU A 49 -2.20 -20.92 -3.18
N GLU A 50 -2.32 -22.16 -3.67
CA GLU A 50 -3.26 -23.15 -3.13
C GLU A 50 -2.96 -23.54 -1.69
N ALA A 51 -1.69 -23.76 -1.34
CA ALA A 51 -1.29 -24.07 0.03
C ALA A 51 -1.53 -22.88 0.98
N LEU A 52 -1.23 -21.65 0.54
CA LEU A 52 -1.40 -20.46 1.37
C LEU A 52 -2.87 -20.01 1.48
N SER A 53 -3.68 -20.24 0.45
CA SER A 53 -5.11 -19.84 0.39
C SER A 53 -6.07 -20.93 0.88
N ASP A 54 -5.57 -21.92 1.61
CA ASP A 54 -6.42 -22.96 2.17
C ASP A 54 -7.25 -22.44 3.38
N ALA A 55 -8.15 -23.30 3.87
CA ALA A 55 -8.99 -22.97 5.02
C ALA A 55 -8.19 -22.78 6.32
N ASP A 56 -7.00 -23.37 6.43
CA ASP A 56 -6.20 -23.37 7.65
C ASP A 56 -5.22 -22.19 7.76
N HIS A 57 -4.94 -21.49 6.66
CA HIS A 57 -4.07 -20.32 6.61
C HIS A 57 -4.90 -19.05 6.33
N LEU A 58 -4.90 -18.56 5.08
CA LEU A 58 -5.57 -17.29 4.75
C LEU A 58 -7.10 -17.38 4.88
N GLY A 59 -7.70 -18.57 4.80
CA GLY A 59 -9.13 -18.78 5.09
C GLY A 59 -9.49 -18.37 6.51
N LYS A 60 -8.79 -18.90 7.53
CA LYS A 60 -8.96 -18.48 8.93
C LYS A 60 -8.72 -16.99 9.16
N PHE A 61 -7.78 -16.39 8.42
CA PHE A 61 -7.57 -14.94 8.49
C PHE A 61 -8.77 -14.16 7.93
N ILE A 62 -9.32 -14.57 6.78
CA ILE A 62 -10.53 -13.98 6.19
C ILE A 62 -11.68 -14.09 7.19
N ASP A 63 -11.94 -15.30 7.71
CA ASP A 63 -13.03 -15.56 8.66
C ASP A 63 -12.87 -14.70 9.93
N LEU A 64 -11.65 -14.58 10.45
CA LEU A 64 -11.34 -13.73 11.60
C LEU A 64 -11.71 -12.27 11.32
N VAL A 65 -11.31 -11.73 10.17
CA VAL A 65 -11.58 -10.31 9.83
C VAL A 65 -13.06 -10.08 9.58
N GLU A 66 -13.74 -10.96 8.84
CA GLU A 66 -15.18 -10.83 8.56
C GLU A 66 -16.04 -10.92 9.81
N TYR A 67 -15.63 -11.74 10.78
CA TYR A 67 -16.35 -11.86 12.05
C TYR A 67 -16.03 -10.72 13.03
N SER A 68 -14.78 -10.23 13.03
CA SER A 68 -14.32 -9.23 14.00
C SER A 68 -14.52 -7.79 13.57
N VAL A 69 -14.47 -7.47 12.28
CA VAL A 69 -14.52 -6.09 11.78
C VAL A 69 -15.90 -5.77 11.22
N ASP A 70 -16.43 -4.60 11.57
CA ASP A 70 -17.64 -4.06 10.97
C ASP A 70 -17.34 -3.52 9.55
N LEU A 71 -17.69 -4.31 8.54
CA LEU A 71 -17.42 -3.98 7.13
C LEU A 71 -18.30 -2.82 6.60
N ASP A 72 -19.43 -2.53 7.24
CA ASP A 72 -20.33 -1.44 6.81
C ASP A 72 -19.77 -0.07 7.19
N GLN A 73 -19.17 0.03 8.39
CA GLN A 73 -18.50 1.26 8.85
C GLN A 73 -17.20 1.56 8.09
N LEU A 74 -16.67 0.55 7.43
CA LEU A 74 -15.46 0.62 6.63
C LEU A 74 -15.62 1.54 5.41
N GLU A 75 -16.82 1.60 4.82
CA GLU A 75 -17.15 2.55 3.74
C GLU A 75 -17.05 4.02 4.20
N ASN A 76 -17.28 4.26 5.50
CA ASN A 76 -17.19 5.59 6.12
C ASN A 76 -15.75 5.94 6.55
N GLY A 77 -14.78 5.03 6.37
CA GLY A 77 -13.39 5.21 6.77
C GLY A 77 -13.16 5.08 8.29
N GLU A 78 -14.14 4.57 9.03
CA GLU A 78 -14.06 4.28 10.46
C GLU A 78 -13.79 2.79 10.70
N TYR A 79 -12.82 2.48 11.55
CA TYR A 79 -12.42 1.11 11.89
C TYR A 79 -13.07 0.75 13.22
N MET A 80 -14.02 -0.18 13.17
CA MET A 80 -14.74 -0.66 14.34
C MET A 80 -14.78 -2.17 14.36
N ILE A 81 -14.60 -2.73 15.56
CA ILE A 81 -14.93 -4.12 15.84
C ILE A 81 -16.45 -4.26 15.82
N SER A 82 -16.93 -5.31 15.18
CA SER A 82 -18.35 -5.62 15.11
C SER A 82 -18.91 -5.85 16.51
N SER A 83 -20.09 -5.29 16.78
CA SER A 83 -20.78 -5.52 18.05
C SER A 83 -21.17 -6.98 18.28
N SER A 84 -21.19 -7.82 17.24
CA SER A 84 -21.44 -9.26 17.37
C SER A 84 -20.21 -10.07 17.78
N TYR A 85 -19.02 -9.47 17.74
CA TYR A 85 -17.76 -10.14 18.06
C TYR A 85 -17.61 -10.43 19.56
N ASP A 86 -18.08 -9.51 20.40
CA ASP A 86 -17.95 -9.59 21.85
C ASP A 86 -19.25 -9.20 22.57
N ALA A 87 -19.66 -10.02 23.54
CA ALA A 87 -20.91 -9.82 24.27
C ALA A 87 -20.90 -8.55 25.13
N THR A 88 -19.74 -8.16 25.67
CA THR A 88 -19.61 -6.93 26.46
C THR A 88 -19.72 -5.71 25.56
N LEU A 89 -19.07 -5.73 24.40
CA LEU A 89 -19.19 -4.66 23.39
C LEU A 89 -20.63 -4.50 22.90
N SER A 90 -21.31 -5.63 22.65
CA SER A 90 -22.74 -5.67 22.31
C SER A 90 -23.59 -4.99 23.38
N SER A 91 -23.42 -5.38 24.65
CA SER A 91 -24.18 -4.81 25.76
C SER A 91 -23.95 -3.31 25.95
N LEU A 92 -22.72 -2.83 25.75
CA LEU A 92 -22.38 -1.41 25.85
C LEU A 92 -22.99 -0.61 24.68
N LYS A 93 -23.05 -1.19 23.49
CA LYS A 93 -23.74 -0.59 22.33
C LYS A 93 -25.24 -0.44 22.61
N ASP A 94 -25.89 -1.50 23.11
CA ASP A 94 -27.31 -1.47 23.45
C ASP A 94 -27.61 -0.42 24.53
N GLN A 95 -26.77 -0.33 25.57
CA GLN A 95 -26.89 0.68 26.62
C GLN A 95 -26.72 2.10 26.07
N LYS A 96 -25.75 2.30 25.17
CA LYS A 96 -25.51 3.59 24.51
C LYS A 96 -26.73 4.01 23.69
N GLU A 97 -27.28 3.11 22.87
CA GLU A 97 -28.47 3.37 22.04
C GLU A 97 -29.70 3.68 22.91
N LEU A 98 -29.91 2.93 24.00
CA LEU A 98 -30.98 3.19 24.96
C LEU A 98 -30.86 4.58 25.60
N LEU A 99 -29.66 4.98 26.01
CA LEU A 99 -29.41 6.31 26.59
C LEU A 99 -29.62 7.42 25.56
N GLU A 100 -29.23 7.23 24.30
CA GLU A 100 -29.52 8.19 23.22
C GLU A 100 -31.02 8.37 23.00
N GLN A 101 -31.78 7.26 23.01
CA GLN A 101 -33.24 7.31 22.91
C GLN A 101 -33.85 8.08 24.10
N GLN A 102 -33.41 7.81 25.33
CA GLN A 102 -33.89 8.52 26.52
C GLN A 102 -33.56 10.02 26.49
N ILE A 103 -32.37 10.40 26.01
CA ILE A 103 -31.97 11.81 25.84
C ILE A 103 -32.85 12.48 24.77
N HIS A 104 -33.12 11.80 23.66
CA HIS A 104 -33.95 12.32 22.59
C HIS A 104 -35.42 12.46 23.01
N GLU A 105 -35.96 11.51 23.77
CA GLU A 105 -37.29 11.63 24.39
C GLU A 105 -37.35 12.80 25.37
N LEU A 106 -36.32 12.97 26.21
CA LEU A 106 -36.24 14.09 27.13
C LEU A 106 -36.21 15.42 26.38
N HIS A 107 -35.50 15.49 25.25
CA HIS A 107 -35.47 16.66 24.38
C HIS A 107 -36.85 17.00 23.81
N LYS A 108 -37.60 16.00 23.32
CA LYS A 108 -38.99 16.17 22.87
C LYS A 108 -39.92 16.65 23.99
N LYS A 109 -39.85 16.02 25.18
CA LYS A 109 -40.65 16.41 26.36
C LYS A 109 -40.35 17.86 26.76
N THR A 110 -39.07 18.23 26.82
CA THR A 110 -38.62 19.58 27.18
C THR A 110 -39.06 20.62 26.15
N ALA A 111 -39.06 20.28 24.86
CA ALA A 111 -39.57 21.16 23.80
C ALA A 111 -41.05 21.48 23.98
N ILE A 112 -41.87 20.49 24.32
CA ILE A 112 -43.31 20.65 24.59
C ILE A 112 -43.53 21.50 25.85
N GLU A 113 -42.80 21.24 26.93
CA GLU A 113 -42.90 22.02 28.19
C GLU A 113 -42.52 23.50 28.02
N LEU A 114 -41.59 23.79 27.11
CA LEU A 114 -41.12 25.14 26.80
C LEU A 114 -41.93 25.83 25.69
N ASP A 115 -42.86 25.12 25.04
CA ASP A 115 -43.61 25.58 23.87
C ASP A 115 -42.68 26.05 22.73
N LEU A 116 -41.64 25.25 22.47
CA LEU A 116 -40.64 25.52 21.44
C LEU A 116 -40.61 24.39 20.41
N PRO A 117 -40.49 24.69 19.10
CA PRO A 117 -40.33 23.66 18.09
C PRO A 117 -38.98 22.93 18.24
N VAL A 118 -39.06 21.59 18.26
CA VAL A 118 -37.92 20.66 18.29
C VAL A 118 -37.00 20.92 17.09
N ASP A 119 -35.69 20.89 17.31
CA ASP A 119 -34.60 21.04 16.33
C ASP A 119 -34.53 22.38 15.56
N LYS A 120 -35.58 23.20 15.58
CA LYS A 120 -35.58 24.57 15.07
C LYS A 120 -35.22 25.58 16.15
N ALA A 121 -35.95 25.59 17.26
CA ALA A 121 -35.77 26.55 18.35
C ALA A 121 -34.98 25.97 19.51
N LEU A 122 -35.31 24.75 19.94
CA LEU A 122 -34.60 24.00 20.96
C LEU A 122 -33.78 22.88 20.29
N LYS A 123 -32.46 23.04 20.27
CA LYS A 123 -31.51 22.06 19.72
C LYS A 123 -30.84 21.28 20.85
N LEU A 124 -30.51 20.03 20.58
CA LEU A 124 -29.61 19.24 21.41
C LEU A 124 -28.18 19.42 20.87
N ASP A 125 -27.23 19.76 21.73
CA ASP A 125 -25.83 20.01 21.38
C ASP A 125 -24.90 19.20 22.31
N LYS A 126 -23.71 18.83 21.83
CA LYS A 126 -22.68 18.15 22.64
C LYS A 126 -21.56 19.14 22.93
N ALA A 127 -21.49 19.62 24.18
CA ALA A 127 -20.42 20.52 24.65
C ALA A 127 -19.27 19.72 25.24
N ALA A 128 -18.03 20.01 24.84
CA ALA A 128 -16.83 19.26 25.29
C ALA A 128 -16.66 19.19 26.82
N GLN A 129 -17.06 20.24 27.57
CA GLN A 129 -16.95 20.29 29.03
C GLN A 129 -18.20 19.78 29.78
N TYR A 130 -19.37 19.77 29.14
CA TYR A 130 -20.65 19.56 29.82
C TYR A 130 -21.49 18.41 29.23
N GLY A 131 -20.96 17.69 28.25
CA GLY A 131 -21.66 16.63 27.55
C GLY A 131 -22.91 17.14 26.81
N HIS A 132 -24.03 16.46 26.99
CA HIS A 132 -25.30 16.82 26.35
C HIS A 132 -25.92 18.07 27.00
N VAL A 133 -26.21 19.08 26.17
CA VAL A 133 -26.80 20.34 26.60
C VAL A 133 -27.92 20.75 25.65
N PHE A 134 -28.91 21.48 26.18
CA PHE A 134 -29.88 22.16 25.35
C PHE A 134 -29.31 23.48 24.85
N ARG A 135 -29.64 23.84 23.61
CA ARG A 135 -29.26 25.11 22.99
C ARG A 135 -30.47 25.78 22.38
N ILE A 136 -30.65 27.06 22.69
CA ILE A 136 -31.67 27.92 22.09
C ILE A 136 -31.03 29.12 21.41
N THR A 137 -31.74 29.69 20.43
CA THR A 137 -31.31 30.95 19.81
C THR A 137 -31.61 32.14 20.71
N LYS A 138 -30.88 33.25 20.54
CA LYS A 138 -31.10 34.50 21.29
C LYS A 138 -32.50 35.09 21.10
N LYS A 139 -33.19 34.77 19.99
CA LYS A 139 -34.55 35.24 19.70
C LYS A 139 -35.58 34.59 20.63
N GLU A 140 -35.33 33.36 21.05
CA GLU A 140 -36.26 32.57 21.88
C GLU A 140 -35.97 32.69 23.38
N GLU A 141 -34.75 33.09 23.77
CA GLU A 141 -34.35 33.30 25.16
C GLU A 141 -35.31 34.18 25.99
N PRO A 142 -35.79 35.33 25.50
CA PRO A 142 -36.69 36.19 26.28
C PRO A 142 -38.01 35.50 26.65
N LYS A 143 -38.51 34.61 25.79
CA LYS A 143 -39.79 33.90 26.00
C LYS A 143 -39.71 32.89 27.14
N ILE A 144 -38.53 32.32 27.37
CA ILE A 144 -38.33 31.25 28.36
C ILE A 144 -37.45 31.66 29.55
N ARG A 145 -36.98 32.91 29.62
CA ARG A 145 -36.12 33.44 30.70
C ARG A 145 -36.62 33.12 32.11
N LYS A 146 -37.92 33.24 32.37
CA LYS A 146 -38.52 32.90 33.69
C LYS A 146 -38.39 31.42 34.03
N LYS A 147 -38.63 30.54 33.05
CA LYS A 147 -38.50 29.08 33.20
C LYS A 147 -37.03 28.65 33.30
N LEU A 148 -36.15 29.29 32.53
CA LEU A 148 -34.70 29.07 32.59
C LEU A 148 -34.11 29.35 33.97
N THR A 149 -34.58 30.39 34.66
CA THR A 149 -34.06 30.77 35.98
C THR A 149 -34.59 29.88 37.11
N THR A 150 -35.71 29.17 36.89
CA THR A 150 -36.41 28.40 37.94
C THR A 150 -36.24 26.89 37.82
N GLN A 151 -36.09 26.36 36.61
CA GLN A 151 -36.09 24.90 36.34
C GLN A 151 -34.83 24.39 35.65
N PHE A 152 -33.97 25.28 35.15
CA PHE A 152 -32.79 24.93 34.37
C PHE A 152 -31.53 25.60 34.93
N LEU A 153 -30.38 25.03 34.58
CA LEU A 153 -29.07 25.59 34.88
C LEU A 153 -28.48 26.15 33.58
N VAL A 154 -28.29 27.47 33.51
CA VAL A 154 -27.64 28.12 32.37
C VAL A 154 -26.12 27.87 32.45
N LEU A 155 -25.55 27.30 31.40
CA LEU A 155 -24.15 26.92 31.34
C LEU A 155 -23.30 27.96 30.61
N GLU A 156 -23.79 28.43 29.45
CA GLU A 156 -23.03 29.34 28.60
C GLU A 156 -23.95 30.24 27.79
N THR A 157 -23.60 31.52 27.68
CA THR A 157 -24.31 32.50 26.84
C THR A 157 -23.35 33.06 25.81
N ARG A 158 -23.60 32.79 24.52
CA ARG A 158 -22.81 33.31 23.39
C ARG A 158 -23.66 34.21 22.49
N LYS A 159 -23.01 34.83 21.50
CA LYS A 159 -23.70 35.63 20.46
C LYS A 159 -24.74 34.79 19.70
N ASP A 160 -24.46 33.50 19.51
CA ASP A 160 -25.27 32.60 18.69
C ASP A 160 -26.36 31.84 19.46
N GLY A 161 -26.50 32.06 20.77
CA GLY A 161 -27.50 31.39 21.59
C GLY A 161 -27.09 31.15 23.04
N VAL A 162 -28.00 30.54 23.80
CA VAL A 162 -27.81 30.15 25.20
C VAL A 162 -27.80 28.64 25.32
N LYS A 163 -26.82 28.09 26.02
CA LYS A 163 -26.72 26.69 26.40
C LYS A 163 -27.14 26.51 27.86
N PHE A 164 -28.00 25.53 28.11
CA PHE A 164 -28.49 25.22 29.44
C PHE A 164 -28.77 23.73 29.59
N THR A 165 -28.93 23.26 30.82
CA THR A 165 -29.23 21.86 31.13
C THR A 165 -30.22 21.77 32.28
N ASN A 166 -30.73 20.57 32.56
CA ASN A 166 -31.45 20.27 33.79
C ASN A 166 -30.83 19.05 34.48
N THR A 167 -31.25 18.74 35.70
CA THR A 167 -30.71 17.62 36.48
C THR A 167 -30.90 16.27 35.78
N LYS A 168 -32.02 16.09 35.06
CA LYS A 168 -32.32 14.87 34.29
C LYS A 168 -31.36 14.68 33.10
N LEU A 169 -31.19 15.73 32.28
CA LEU A 169 -30.31 15.72 31.11
C LEU A 169 -28.86 15.55 31.54
N LYS A 170 -28.44 16.25 32.61
CA LYS A 170 -27.09 16.09 33.15
C LYS A 170 -26.84 14.65 33.58
N LYS A 171 -27.75 14.04 34.34
CA LYS A 171 -27.62 12.63 34.78
C LYS A 171 -27.53 11.66 33.59
N LEU A 172 -28.41 11.79 32.60
CA LEU A 172 -28.37 10.96 31.39
C LEU A 172 -27.11 11.21 30.56
N GLY A 173 -26.67 12.46 30.47
CA GLY A 173 -25.47 12.87 29.76
C GLY A 173 -24.20 12.31 30.40
N ASP A 174 -24.08 12.37 31.73
CA ASP A 174 -22.97 11.81 32.50
C ASP A 174 -22.93 10.27 32.35
N GLN A 175 -24.10 9.60 32.44
CA GLN A 175 -24.21 8.15 32.20
C GLN A 175 -23.82 7.77 30.78
N TYR A 176 -24.31 8.50 29.77
CA TYR A 176 -23.95 8.27 28.38
C TYR A 176 -22.44 8.45 28.16
N GLN A 177 -21.85 9.49 28.73
CA GLN A 177 -20.42 9.75 28.60
C GLN A 177 -19.58 8.61 29.20
N SER A 178 -19.96 8.10 30.37
CA SER A 178 -19.33 6.92 30.99
C SER A 178 -19.42 5.70 30.07
N VAL A 179 -20.61 5.38 29.56
CA VAL A 179 -20.80 4.22 28.65
C VAL A 179 -20.02 4.40 27.35
N VAL A 180 -19.92 5.61 26.82
CA VAL A 180 -19.10 5.89 25.62
C VAL A 180 -17.61 5.72 25.88
N GLU A 181 -17.12 6.12 27.06
CA GLU A 181 -15.72 5.91 27.45
C GLU A 181 -15.41 4.42 27.64
N ASP A 182 -16.29 3.69 28.33
CA ASP A 182 -16.18 2.24 28.52
C ASP A 182 -16.23 1.50 27.18
N TYR A 183 -17.15 1.88 26.29
CA TYR A 183 -17.26 1.34 24.93
C TYR A 183 -15.96 1.58 24.13
N LYS A 184 -15.39 2.78 24.18
CA LYS A 184 -14.12 3.09 23.50
C LYS A 184 -12.94 2.30 24.07
N SER A 185 -12.88 2.13 25.39
CA SER A 185 -11.83 1.34 26.03
C SER A 185 -11.93 -0.13 25.62
N CYS A 186 -13.14 -0.71 25.70
CA CYS A 186 -13.42 -2.07 25.26
C CYS A 186 -13.06 -2.27 23.78
N GLN A 187 -13.47 -1.33 22.92
CA GLN A 187 -13.14 -1.36 21.48
C GLN A 187 -11.64 -1.40 21.24
N LYS A 188 -10.87 -0.55 21.96
CA LYS A 188 -9.41 -0.52 21.84
C LYS A 188 -8.78 -1.84 22.25
N GLU A 189 -9.20 -2.42 23.38
CA GLU A 189 -8.69 -3.71 23.84
C GLU A 189 -8.99 -4.84 22.85
N LEU A 190 -10.19 -4.85 22.27
CA LEU A 190 -10.56 -5.85 21.26
C LEU A 190 -9.75 -5.69 19.97
N VAL A 191 -9.53 -4.46 19.51
CA VAL A 191 -8.64 -4.18 18.37
C VAL A 191 -7.24 -4.72 18.66
N ASP A 192 -6.67 -4.45 19.84
CA ASP A 192 -5.33 -4.92 20.21
C ASP A 192 -5.25 -6.46 20.20
N ARG A 193 -6.30 -7.16 20.66
CA ARG A 193 -6.38 -8.64 20.59
C ARG A 193 -6.45 -9.16 19.16
N VAL A 194 -7.25 -8.51 18.29
CA VAL A 194 -7.35 -8.89 16.88
C VAL A 194 -6.02 -8.67 16.18
N VAL A 195 -5.35 -7.53 16.42
CA VAL A 195 -4.00 -7.24 15.88
C VAL A 195 -2.99 -8.30 16.30
N GLN A 196 -2.97 -8.69 17.57
CA GLN A 196 -2.08 -9.75 18.06
C GLN A 196 -2.36 -11.10 17.39
N THR A 197 -3.64 -11.42 17.16
CA THR A 197 -4.03 -12.65 16.46
C THR A 197 -3.60 -12.61 15.01
N VAL A 198 -3.83 -11.49 14.31
CA VAL A 198 -3.41 -11.30 12.91
C VAL A 198 -1.88 -11.35 12.76
N ALA A 199 -1.13 -10.87 13.73
CA ALA A 199 0.34 -10.94 13.70
C ALA A 199 0.88 -12.38 13.61
N SER A 200 0.11 -13.38 14.07
CA SER A 200 0.48 -14.80 13.93
C SER A 200 0.50 -15.29 12.48
N PHE A 201 -0.18 -14.59 11.55
CA PHE A 201 -0.18 -14.89 10.12
C PHE A 201 0.96 -14.23 9.34
N SER A 202 1.91 -13.58 10.03
CA SER A 202 2.99 -12.80 9.39
C SER A 202 3.83 -13.62 8.41
N GLU A 203 4.20 -14.86 8.75
CA GLU A 203 4.98 -15.74 7.87
C GLU A 203 4.23 -16.06 6.56
N VAL A 204 2.91 -16.31 6.65
CA VAL A 204 2.05 -16.58 5.49
C VAL A 204 2.02 -15.36 4.55
N PHE A 205 1.89 -14.16 5.13
CA PHE A 205 1.91 -12.92 4.36
C PHE A 205 3.28 -12.58 3.77
N GLU A 206 4.38 -12.93 4.46
CA GLU A 206 5.74 -12.73 3.95
C GLU A 206 6.02 -13.64 2.75
N GLU A 207 5.62 -14.91 2.81
CA GLU A 207 5.72 -15.83 1.68
C GLU A 207 4.86 -15.36 0.49
N LEU A 208 3.62 -14.95 0.77
CA LEU A 208 2.72 -14.41 -0.25
C LEU A 208 3.29 -13.13 -0.90
N ALA A 209 3.81 -12.20 -0.10
CA ALA A 209 4.40 -10.96 -0.59
C ALA A 209 5.63 -11.22 -1.45
N GLY A 210 6.50 -12.15 -1.04
CA GLY A 210 7.65 -12.58 -1.83
C GLY A 210 7.22 -13.13 -3.20
N MET A 211 6.23 -14.02 -3.20
CA MET A 211 5.69 -14.59 -4.44
C MET A 211 5.08 -13.53 -5.37
N LEU A 212 4.22 -12.66 -4.83
CA LEU A 212 3.56 -11.60 -5.60
C LEU A 212 4.58 -10.59 -6.13
N SER A 213 5.61 -10.25 -5.36
CA SER A 213 6.68 -9.35 -5.81
C SER A 213 7.48 -9.94 -6.97
N GLU A 214 7.77 -11.25 -6.94
CA GLU A 214 8.43 -11.93 -8.06
C GLU A 214 7.54 -11.89 -9.31
N MET A 215 6.25 -12.19 -9.16
CA MET A 215 5.29 -12.12 -10.26
C MET A 215 5.21 -10.71 -10.86
N ASP A 216 5.17 -9.67 -10.02
CA ASP A 216 5.10 -8.27 -10.45
C ASP A 216 6.31 -7.87 -11.30
N VAL A 217 7.52 -8.26 -10.88
CA VAL A 217 8.75 -8.03 -11.65
C VAL A 217 8.73 -8.78 -12.99
N LEU A 218 8.34 -10.05 -12.99
CA LEU A 218 8.31 -10.85 -14.22
C LEU A 218 7.25 -10.37 -15.21
N LEU A 219 6.08 -9.95 -14.71
CA LEU A 219 5.03 -9.33 -15.53
C LEU A 219 5.50 -8.00 -16.11
N SER A 220 6.20 -7.18 -15.32
CA SER A 220 6.80 -5.93 -15.80
C SER A 220 7.84 -6.16 -16.90
N PHE A 221 8.66 -7.22 -16.80
CA PHE A 221 9.59 -7.59 -17.87
C PHE A 221 8.86 -8.05 -19.14
N ALA A 222 7.81 -8.85 -19.00
CA ALA A 222 7.02 -9.32 -20.13
C ALA A 222 6.28 -8.16 -20.82
N ASP A 223 5.70 -7.24 -20.05
CA ASP A 223 5.00 -6.07 -20.56
C ASP A 223 5.95 -5.13 -21.30
N LEU A 224 7.12 -4.83 -20.71
CA LEU A 224 8.16 -4.03 -21.38
C LEU A 224 8.59 -4.67 -22.71
N ALA A 225 8.86 -5.98 -22.70
CA ALA A 225 9.32 -6.69 -23.88
C ALA A 225 8.29 -6.69 -25.03
N ALA A 226 6.99 -6.71 -24.70
CA ALA A 226 5.89 -6.76 -25.65
C ALA A 226 5.38 -5.37 -26.10
N SER A 227 5.46 -4.37 -25.23
CA SER A 227 4.93 -3.01 -25.48
C SER A 227 5.88 -2.11 -26.26
N CYS A 228 7.18 -2.43 -26.29
CA CYS A 228 8.16 -1.66 -27.07
C CYS A 228 7.85 -1.68 -28.58
N PRO A 229 8.15 -0.58 -29.32
CA PRO A 229 7.90 -0.51 -30.77
C PRO A 229 8.52 -1.65 -31.58
N THR A 230 9.71 -2.10 -31.16
CA THR A 230 10.33 -3.33 -31.65
C THR A 230 10.52 -4.28 -30.46
N PRO A 231 9.80 -5.42 -30.42
CA PRO A 231 9.81 -6.34 -29.29
C PRO A 231 11.21 -6.81 -28.91
N TYR A 232 11.41 -7.08 -27.63
CA TYR A 232 12.68 -7.59 -27.13
C TYR A 232 12.76 -9.10 -27.37
N CYS A 233 13.97 -9.61 -27.65
CA CYS A 233 14.18 -11.04 -27.87
C CYS A 233 14.62 -11.75 -26.58
N ARG A 234 14.31 -13.05 -26.49
CA ARG A 234 14.82 -13.90 -25.41
C ARG A 234 16.30 -14.21 -25.71
N PRO A 235 17.25 -13.83 -24.85
CA PRO A 235 18.66 -14.15 -25.08
C PRO A 235 18.92 -15.65 -24.86
N GLU A 236 19.82 -16.21 -25.66
CA GLU A 236 20.45 -17.50 -25.38
C GLU A 236 21.56 -17.29 -24.35
N VAL A 237 21.45 -17.90 -23.17
CA VAL A 237 22.45 -17.77 -22.11
C VAL A 237 23.35 -19.00 -22.10
N THR A 238 24.64 -18.81 -22.33
CA THR A 238 25.66 -19.88 -22.36
C THR A 238 26.54 -19.85 -21.10
N SER A 239 27.25 -20.95 -20.83
CA SER A 239 28.18 -21.00 -19.68
C SER A 239 29.34 -20.01 -19.83
N SER A 240 29.94 -19.63 -18.71
CA SER A 240 31.10 -18.72 -18.69
C SER A 240 32.30 -19.26 -19.49
N ASP A 241 32.41 -20.58 -19.65
CA ASP A 241 33.48 -21.23 -20.41
C ASP A 241 33.45 -20.89 -21.91
N VAL A 242 32.26 -20.68 -22.48
CA VAL A 242 32.13 -20.27 -23.89
C VAL A 242 32.75 -18.89 -24.07
N GLY A 243 32.34 -17.94 -23.23
CA GLY A 243 32.93 -16.62 -23.17
C GLY A 243 32.65 -15.73 -24.39
N ASP A 244 31.63 -16.07 -25.18
CA ASP A 244 31.17 -15.30 -26.35
C ASP A 244 30.01 -14.37 -25.98
N ILE A 245 29.96 -13.19 -26.60
CA ILE A 245 28.81 -12.29 -26.59
C ILE A 245 28.50 -11.91 -28.03
N VAL A 246 27.31 -12.27 -28.50
CA VAL A 246 26.83 -12.00 -29.86
C VAL A 246 25.48 -11.32 -29.74
N LEU A 247 25.43 -10.05 -30.13
CA LEU A 247 24.22 -9.22 -30.13
C LEU A 247 23.98 -8.74 -31.57
N GLU A 248 22.84 -9.11 -32.15
CA GLU A 248 22.41 -8.66 -33.48
C GLU A 248 21.27 -7.65 -33.31
N GLY A 249 21.36 -6.51 -34.01
CA GLY A 249 20.34 -5.47 -33.95
C GLY A 249 20.19 -4.85 -32.56
N SER A 250 21.26 -4.76 -31.78
CA SER A 250 21.20 -4.30 -30.38
C SER A 250 20.88 -2.81 -30.28
N ARG A 251 20.07 -2.45 -29.29
CA ARG A 251 19.61 -1.07 -29.02
C ARG A 251 19.80 -0.70 -27.55
N HIS A 252 20.03 0.58 -27.25
CA HIS A 252 20.15 1.02 -25.86
C HIS A 252 18.74 1.28 -25.27
N PRO A 253 18.30 0.51 -24.25
CA PRO A 253 16.90 0.50 -23.83
C PRO A 253 16.40 1.86 -23.35
N CYS A 254 17.20 2.60 -22.58
CA CYS A 254 16.81 3.93 -22.08
C CYS A 254 16.88 5.06 -23.12
N VAL A 255 17.67 4.90 -24.18
CA VAL A 255 17.84 5.95 -25.21
C VAL A 255 16.78 5.77 -26.29
N GLU A 256 16.49 4.53 -26.67
CA GLU A 256 15.39 4.20 -27.59
C GLU A 256 14.02 4.60 -27.04
N ALA A 257 13.83 4.55 -25.72
CA ALA A 257 12.58 4.95 -25.07
C ALA A 257 12.29 6.47 -25.12
N GLN A 258 13.20 7.30 -25.65
CA GLN A 258 12.99 8.74 -25.75
C GLN A 258 12.19 9.08 -27.00
N ASP A 259 11.07 9.79 -26.85
CA ASP A 259 10.12 10.10 -27.94
C ASP A 259 10.74 10.80 -29.16
N TRP A 260 11.81 11.58 -28.95
CA TRP A 260 12.49 12.34 -30.01
C TRP A 260 13.70 11.64 -30.62
N VAL A 261 14.01 10.40 -30.19
CA VAL A 261 15.19 9.67 -30.65
C VAL A 261 14.79 8.51 -31.55
N ASN A 262 15.30 8.51 -32.78
CA ASN A 262 15.29 7.32 -33.62
C ASN A 262 16.61 6.56 -33.43
N PHE A 263 16.58 5.46 -32.68
CA PHE A 263 17.78 4.71 -32.35
C PHE A 263 18.20 3.80 -33.51
N ILE A 264 19.46 3.89 -33.96
CA ILE A 264 19.99 3.01 -35.00
C ILE A 264 20.59 1.76 -34.32
N PRO A 265 20.09 0.55 -34.61
CA PRO A 265 20.58 -0.68 -34.01
C PRO A 265 22.03 -0.99 -34.44
N ASN A 266 22.80 -1.63 -33.57
CA ASN A 266 24.20 -1.99 -33.82
C ASN A 266 24.47 -3.45 -33.46
N ASP A 267 25.29 -4.11 -34.26
CA ASP A 267 25.77 -5.47 -33.96
C ASP A 267 27.01 -5.43 -33.06
N CYS A 268 27.13 -6.41 -32.17
CA CYS A 268 28.31 -6.60 -31.33
C CYS A 268 28.68 -8.09 -31.29
N ARG A 269 29.94 -8.41 -31.64
CA ARG A 269 30.48 -9.77 -31.59
C ARG A 269 31.80 -9.76 -30.83
N LEU A 270 31.79 -10.33 -29.62
CA LEU A 270 32.96 -10.54 -28.77
C LEU A 270 33.18 -12.04 -28.66
N MET A 271 34.07 -12.59 -29.50
CA MET A 271 34.32 -14.04 -29.57
C MET A 271 35.61 -14.40 -28.83
N ARG A 272 35.56 -15.36 -27.92
CA ARG A 272 36.71 -15.83 -27.14
C ARG A 272 37.75 -16.44 -28.08
N GLY A 273 39.00 -15.97 -27.98
CA GLY A 273 40.11 -16.46 -28.81
C GLY A 273 40.16 -15.92 -30.24
N GLU A 274 39.15 -15.14 -30.68
CA GLU A 274 39.11 -14.53 -32.01
C GLU A 274 39.01 -12.99 -31.93
N SER A 275 37.93 -12.46 -31.36
CA SER A 275 37.60 -11.02 -31.37
C SER A 275 37.12 -10.51 -30.01
N TRP A 276 37.76 -10.98 -28.94
CA TRP A 276 37.38 -10.66 -27.55
C TRP A 276 37.71 -9.23 -27.12
N PHE A 277 38.52 -8.50 -27.89
CA PHE A 277 38.90 -7.11 -27.61
C PHE A 277 38.65 -6.23 -28.84
N GLN A 278 37.85 -5.16 -28.68
CA GLN A 278 37.49 -4.26 -29.76
C GLN A 278 38.02 -2.84 -29.50
N ILE A 279 38.66 -2.25 -30.52
CA ILE A 279 39.08 -0.84 -30.50
C ILE A 279 38.06 -0.03 -31.30
N ILE A 280 37.31 0.83 -30.63
CA ILE A 280 36.25 1.64 -31.24
C ILE A 280 36.75 3.06 -31.44
N THR A 281 36.84 3.51 -32.69
CA THR A 281 37.26 4.87 -33.07
C THR A 281 36.15 5.60 -33.82
N GLY A 282 36.21 6.93 -33.86
CA GLY A 282 35.20 7.75 -34.54
C GLY A 282 35.06 9.15 -33.93
N PRO A 283 34.33 10.06 -34.59
CA PRO A 283 34.15 11.44 -34.15
C PRO A 283 33.45 11.52 -32.78
N ASN A 284 33.67 12.62 -32.06
CA ASN A 284 32.90 12.93 -30.85
C ASN A 284 31.41 13.04 -31.20
N MET A 285 30.55 12.62 -30.26
CA MET A 285 29.10 12.49 -30.46
C MET A 285 28.67 11.43 -31.49
N GLY A 286 29.59 10.65 -32.05
CA GLY A 286 29.27 9.52 -32.95
C GLY A 286 28.72 8.26 -32.28
N GLY A 287 28.20 8.35 -31.03
CA GLY A 287 27.57 7.21 -30.35
C GLY A 287 28.49 6.16 -29.73
N LYS A 288 29.82 6.34 -29.77
CA LYS A 288 30.80 5.36 -29.22
C LYS A 288 30.51 4.97 -27.75
N SER A 289 30.27 5.96 -26.88
CA SER A 289 29.94 5.72 -25.47
C SER A 289 28.58 5.05 -25.29
N THR A 290 27.62 5.38 -26.16
CA THR A 290 26.28 4.76 -26.16
C THR A 290 26.37 3.28 -26.52
N PHE A 291 27.20 2.93 -27.51
CA PHE A 291 27.42 1.54 -27.93
C PHE A 291 28.02 0.68 -26.81
N ILE A 292 29.09 1.14 -26.15
CA ILE A 292 29.71 0.34 -25.06
C ILE A 292 28.76 0.17 -23.87
N ARG A 293 27.99 1.21 -23.51
CA ARG A 293 27.00 1.14 -22.42
C ARG A 293 25.86 0.19 -22.78
N GLN A 294 25.38 0.24 -24.02
CA GLN A 294 24.34 -0.64 -24.52
C GLN A 294 24.72 -2.13 -24.42
N VAL A 295 25.95 -2.49 -24.79
CA VAL A 295 26.43 -3.87 -24.70
C VAL A 295 26.44 -4.32 -23.23
N GLY A 296 26.98 -3.50 -22.32
CA GLY A 296 26.99 -3.81 -20.88
C GLY A 296 25.59 -3.95 -20.28
N VAL A 297 24.68 -3.04 -20.60
CA VAL A 297 23.28 -3.09 -20.12
C VAL A 297 22.57 -4.33 -20.67
N THR A 298 22.80 -4.70 -21.92
CA THR A 298 22.20 -5.90 -22.53
C THR A 298 22.66 -7.19 -21.84
N VAL A 299 23.96 -7.30 -21.52
CA VAL A 299 24.51 -8.43 -20.74
C VAL A 299 23.88 -8.49 -19.35
N LEU A 300 23.77 -7.35 -18.67
CA LEU A 300 23.13 -7.27 -17.35
C LEU A 300 21.66 -7.71 -17.41
N MET A 301 20.89 -7.21 -18.38
CA MET A 301 19.48 -7.58 -18.56
C MET A 301 19.30 -9.08 -18.81
N ALA A 302 20.18 -9.67 -19.63
CA ALA A 302 20.17 -11.12 -19.87
C ALA A 302 20.43 -11.92 -18.59
N GLN A 303 21.41 -11.51 -17.76
CA GLN A 303 21.73 -12.20 -16.50
C GLN A 303 20.68 -11.96 -15.40
N VAL A 304 19.93 -10.87 -15.44
CA VAL A 304 18.75 -10.63 -14.58
C VAL A 304 17.55 -11.51 -14.99
N GLY A 305 17.58 -12.10 -16.19
CA GLY A 305 16.53 -12.98 -16.71
C GLY A 305 15.43 -12.25 -17.48
N SER A 306 15.70 -11.02 -17.95
CA SER A 306 14.78 -10.27 -18.81
C SER A 306 15.03 -10.55 -20.29
N PHE A 307 14.06 -10.18 -21.12
CA PHE A 307 14.27 -10.08 -22.57
C PHE A 307 15.19 -8.88 -22.86
N VAL A 308 15.91 -8.93 -23.98
CA VAL A 308 16.91 -7.92 -24.33
C VAL A 308 16.56 -7.15 -25.60
N PRO A 309 16.94 -5.86 -25.71
CA PRO A 309 16.67 -5.00 -26.87
C PRO A 309 17.56 -5.35 -28.07
N CYS A 310 17.39 -6.54 -28.62
CA CYS A 310 18.13 -7.08 -29.77
C CYS A 310 17.18 -7.85 -30.68
N ASP A 311 17.57 -8.05 -31.94
CA ASP A 311 16.86 -8.97 -32.84
C ASP A 311 17.21 -10.43 -32.48
N LYS A 312 18.49 -10.68 -32.17
CA LYS A 312 18.99 -11.93 -31.60
C LYS A 312 20.12 -11.65 -30.63
N ALA A 313 20.20 -12.44 -29.56
CA ALA A 313 21.27 -12.30 -28.57
C ALA A 313 21.71 -13.68 -28.05
N SER A 314 23.02 -13.88 -27.99
CA SER A 314 23.69 -14.97 -27.27
C SER A 314 24.70 -14.37 -26.30
N VAL A 315 24.56 -14.67 -25.02
CA VAL A 315 25.32 -14.03 -23.94
C VAL A 315 25.88 -15.10 -23.01
N SER A 316 27.20 -15.25 -22.99
CA SER A 316 27.87 -16.04 -21.96
C SER A 316 27.83 -15.34 -20.61
N ILE A 317 27.57 -16.09 -19.55
CA ILE A 317 27.55 -15.58 -18.16
C ILE A 317 28.89 -14.89 -17.85
N ARG A 318 28.82 -13.67 -17.29
CA ARG A 318 29.98 -12.90 -16.84
C ARG A 318 29.97 -12.73 -15.33
N ASP A 319 31.17 -12.74 -14.76
CA ASP A 319 31.38 -12.56 -13.32
C ASP A 319 31.15 -11.10 -12.91
N CYS A 320 31.68 -10.16 -13.70
CA CYS A 320 31.62 -8.72 -13.43
C CYS A 320 31.57 -7.93 -14.75
N ILE A 321 30.92 -6.77 -14.71
CA ILE A 321 30.97 -5.77 -15.78
C ILE A 321 31.79 -4.60 -15.26
N PHE A 322 32.95 -4.41 -15.86
CA PHE A 322 33.83 -3.30 -15.53
C PHE A 322 33.62 -2.15 -16.50
N ALA A 323 33.49 -0.94 -15.98
CA ALA A 323 33.34 0.25 -16.78
C ALA A 323 34.34 1.31 -16.32
N ARG A 324 35.10 1.84 -17.29
CA ARG A 324 35.89 3.05 -17.10
C ARG A 324 35.38 4.10 -18.08
N VAL A 325 34.70 5.11 -17.56
CA VAL A 325 34.17 6.21 -18.36
C VAL A 325 34.90 7.49 -17.95
N GLY A 326 35.22 8.37 -18.90
CA GLY A 326 36.00 9.59 -18.61
C GLY A 326 35.33 10.48 -17.57
N ALA A 327 36.11 11.29 -16.84
CA ALA A 327 35.65 12.10 -15.70
C ALA A 327 34.51 13.09 -15.98
N GLY A 328 34.17 13.38 -17.24
CA GLY A 328 32.98 14.16 -17.59
C GLY A 328 31.65 13.39 -17.52
N ASP A 329 31.71 12.05 -17.48
CA ASP A 329 30.56 11.14 -17.43
C ASP A 329 30.36 10.51 -16.01
N CYS A 330 31.31 10.74 -15.09
CA CYS A 330 31.22 10.31 -13.69
C CYS A 330 30.70 11.47 -12.82
N GLN A 331 29.49 11.34 -12.27
CA GLN A 331 28.91 12.33 -11.33
C GLN A 331 29.56 12.34 -9.93
N VAL A 332 30.53 11.48 -9.65
CA VAL A 332 31.15 11.36 -8.31
C VAL A 332 32.48 12.13 -8.25
N SER A 333 32.36 13.41 -7.86
CA SER A 333 33.31 14.35 -7.22
C SER A 333 34.85 14.28 -7.40
N LEU A 334 35.42 15.40 -7.88
CA LEU A 334 36.47 16.27 -7.27
C LEU A 334 37.79 15.66 -6.72
N THR A 335 38.43 14.72 -7.42
CA THR A 335 39.87 14.46 -7.21
C THR A 335 40.64 14.35 -8.51
N GLN A 336 41.93 14.74 -8.51
CA GLN A 336 42.77 14.91 -9.72
C GLN A 336 42.69 13.68 -10.64
N THR A 337 42.17 13.90 -11.86
CA THR A 337 41.74 12.92 -12.86
C THR A 337 42.80 11.86 -13.22
N LEU A 338 44.08 12.13 -12.98
CA LEU A 338 45.20 11.27 -13.37
C LEU A 338 45.61 10.26 -12.27
N CYS A 339 45.45 10.57 -10.98
CA CYS A 339 45.68 9.59 -9.90
C CYS A 339 44.54 8.58 -9.81
N PHE A 340 43.30 9.05 -9.94
CA PHE A 340 42.15 8.18 -10.10
C PHE A 340 42.27 7.34 -11.39
N PHE A 341 42.91 7.91 -12.43
CA PHE A 341 43.20 7.16 -13.65
C PHE A 341 43.98 5.87 -13.35
N VAL A 342 45.13 6.00 -12.69
CA VAL A 342 46.02 4.87 -12.39
C VAL A 342 45.37 3.87 -11.43
N ILE A 343 44.69 4.34 -10.39
CA ILE A 343 44.07 3.48 -9.36
C ILE A 343 42.94 2.64 -9.96
N GLU A 344 42.00 3.22 -10.72
CA GLU A 344 40.95 2.43 -11.36
C GLU A 344 41.51 1.43 -12.38
N THR A 345 42.56 1.76 -13.14
CA THR A 345 43.19 0.76 -14.03
C THR A 345 43.87 -0.36 -13.26
N ALA A 346 44.38 -0.09 -12.06
CA ALA A 346 44.99 -1.09 -11.21
C ALA A 346 43.95 -2.02 -10.57
N GLU A 347 42.72 -1.53 -10.33
CA GLU A 347 41.60 -2.34 -9.83
C GLU A 347 40.94 -3.20 -10.93
N LEU A 348 41.17 -2.88 -12.20
CA LEU A 348 40.67 -3.61 -13.37
C LEU A 348 41.58 -4.77 -13.82
N CYS A 349 42.81 -4.82 -13.30
CA CYS A 349 43.81 -5.87 -13.56
C CYS A 349 43.83 -6.86 -12.39
#